data_AF-A0A9P9PGX9-F1
#
_entry.id   AF-A0A9P9PGX9-F1
#
_cell.length_a   1.000
_cell.length_b   1.000
_cell.length_c   1.000
_cell.angle_alpha   90.00
_cell.angle_beta   90.00
_cell.angle_gamma   90.00
#
_symmetry.space_group_name_H-M   'P 1'
#
loop_
_entity.id
_entity.type
_entity.pdbx_description
1 polymer ?
#
loop_
_entity_poly.entity_id
_entity_poly.type
_entity_poly.pdbx_seq_one_letter_code
_entity_poly.pdbx_strand_id
1 'polypeptide(L)'
;MRYLGTPPIPPLSPLSAALAHTDAASSTTASHGNALTFSSAEYTTAFVNTRCESILAWPMFQDVVDPTDMAVESFAIEYGRLSGFDLSSSSGSVTMPQASRHGVQEHLFLPLCRKFLDLVHIRNPILDEAEPMRYAKRDVEHGIQWDGPSCLVLTACALASYTTPWHWTENGIAEGEEDASIADAFYMAAKKRHGLLGWNLIDIQCLFFASVHEKIALRPLQAWSCIQQASLRLQAQLKRRNRVQVLSETTEGVIDHGHLMQRVFWSVYKAEQELLPELPFRSSSIEDFTRADSMFPSPPPVEPTVEDTSSDQHLVRSQEQSWAFYLAEISIRRTMSDTIVTLYRKGEHY
;
A
#
# COMPACT_ATOMS: atom_id res chain seq x y z
N MET A 1 -43.83 -66.66 -35.78
CA MET A 1 -45.27 -66.83 -36.12
C MET A 1 -46.02 -65.70 -35.43
N ARG A 2 -46.63 -64.76 -36.19
CA ARG A 2 -47.34 -63.53 -35.74
C ARG A 2 -46.41 -62.48 -35.05
N TYR A 3 -46.27 -61.21 -35.49
CA TYR A 3 -47.24 -60.10 -35.73
C TYR A 3 -47.90 -59.61 -34.43
N LEU A 4 -48.10 -58.32 -34.07
CA LEU A 4 -47.80 -56.93 -34.54
C LEU A 4 -47.82 -56.04 -33.26
N GLY A 5 -47.48 -54.74 -33.17
CA GLY A 5 -47.12 -53.70 -34.14
C GLY A 5 -46.76 -52.36 -33.41
N THR A 6 -46.33 -51.36 -34.17
CA THR A 6 -45.80 -50.02 -33.78
C THR A 6 -46.86 -48.90 -33.92
N PRO A 7 -46.54 -47.58 -34.01
CA PRO A 7 -45.67 -46.67 -33.24
C PRO A 7 -46.61 -45.68 -32.46
N PRO A 8 -46.56 -44.31 -32.46
CA PRO A 8 -45.50 -43.29 -32.65
C PRO A 8 -45.46 -42.17 -31.56
N ILE A 9 -44.56 -41.19 -31.74
CA ILE A 9 -44.56 -39.85 -31.11
C ILE A 9 -45.29 -38.84 -32.03
N PRO A 10 -46.05 -37.87 -31.48
CA PRO A 10 -46.18 -36.53 -32.07
C PRO A 10 -46.04 -35.37 -31.02
N PRO A 11 -46.04 -34.08 -31.43
CA PRO A 11 -45.12 -33.08 -30.84
C PRO A 11 -45.78 -31.72 -30.46
N LEU A 12 -44.95 -30.65 -30.39
CA LEU A 12 -45.23 -29.21 -30.56
C LEU A 12 -45.39 -28.29 -29.33
N SER A 13 -44.55 -27.25 -29.34
CA SER A 13 -44.61 -25.93 -28.67
C SER A 13 -45.69 -25.01 -29.34
N PRO A 14 -45.70 -23.64 -29.24
CA PRO A 14 -45.13 -22.65 -28.30
C PRO A 14 -46.18 -21.58 -27.82
N LEU A 15 -45.76 -20.30 -27.66
CA LEU A 15 -46.45 -19.05 -27.23
C LEU A 15 -46.58 -18.84 -25.69
N SER A 16 -46.36 -17.68 -25.05
CA SER A 16 -46.14 -16.23 -25.37
C SER A 16 -47.25 -15.33 -24.75
N ALA A 17 -46.90 -14.09 -24.38
CA ALA A 17 -47.73 -13.03 -23.76
C ALA A 17 -48.14 -13.25 -22.28
N ALA A 18 -48.35 -12.22 -21.43
CA ALA A 18 -47.92 -10.81 -21.45
C ALA A 18 -48.12 -10.16 -20.05
N LEU A 19 -47.60 -8.94 -19.88
CA LEU A 19 -47.73 -8.04 -18.73
C LEU A 19 -49.14 -7.90 -18.10
N ALA A 20 -49.19 -7.76 -16.77
CA ALA A 20 -50.13 -6.87 -16.08
C ALA A 20 -49.59 -6.43 -14.69
N HIS A 21 -49.81 -5.18 -14.31
CA HIS A 21 -49.38 -4.57 -13.05
C HIS A 21 -50.33 -4.89 -11.88
N THR A 22 -49.82 -4.77 -10.64
CA THR A 22 -50.59 -4.22 -9.50
C THR A 22 -49.65 -3.62 -8.47
N ASP A 23 -49.82 -2.33 -8.17
CA ASP A 23 -49.09 -1.60 -7.12
C ASP A 23 -49.66 -1.89 -5.73
N ALA A 24 -48.79 -1.88 -4.70
CA ALA A 24 -49.20 -1.68 -3.31
C ALA A 24 -48.06 -1.14 -2.42
N ALA A 25 -47.99 0.20 -2.33
CA ALA A 25 -47.54 1.01 -1.20
C ALA A 25 -46.27 0.61 -0.39
N SER A 26 -45.21 1.38 -0.66
CA SER A 26 -44.16 1.87 0.25
C SER A 26 -44.34 1.64 1.76
N SER A 27 -43.27 1.16 2.39
CA SER A 27 -42.98 1.41 3.81
C SER A 27 -41.54 1.90 3.95
N THR A 28 -41.39 3.20 4.15
CA THR A 28 -40.10 3.91 4.12
C THR A 28 -39.37 3.75 5.45
N THR A 29 -38.24 3.07 5.46
CA THR A 29 -37.19 3.27 6.48
C THR A 29 -35.88 3.61 5.76
N ALA A 30 -35.49 4.89 5.83
CA ALA A 30 -34.31 5.39 5.14
C ALA A 30 -33.04 5.05 5.94
N SER A 31 -32.27 4.07 5.47
CA SER A 31 -30.86 3.91 5.87
C SER A 31 -29.98 4.73 4.93
N HIS A 32 -29.49 5.87 5.40
CA HIS A 32 -28.45 6.63 4.68
C HIS A 32 -27.15 5.81 4.60
N GLY A 33 -26.55 5.73 3.41
CA GLY A 33 -25.28 5.01 3.25
C GLY A 33 -24.89 4.52 1.85
N ASN A 34 -25.41 5.10 0.76
CA ASN A 34 -24.94 4.75 -0.59
C ASN A 34 -23.54 5.35 -0.86
N ALA A 35 -22.51 4.80 -0.24
CA ALA A 35 -21.16 4.88 -0.78
C ALA A 35 -21.12 4.03 -2.06
N LEU A 36 -20.80 4.67 -3.19
CA LEU A 36 -20.56 3.96 -4.45
C LEU A 36 -19.30 3.11 -4.27
N THR A 37 -19.48 1.82 -3.95
CA THR A 37 -18.38 0.87 -3.84
C THR A 37 -18.04 0.35 -5.22
N PHE A 38 -17.13 1.04 -5.89
CA PHE A 38 -16.63 0.65 -7.21
C PHE A 38 -15.90 -0.70 -7.15
N SER A 39 -15.95 -1.45 -8.25
CA SER A 39 -15.26 -2.73 -8.36
C SER A 39 -13.74 -2.55 -8.57
N SER A 40 -12.95 -3.51 -8.09
CA SER A 40 -11.50 -3.64 -8.39
C SER A 40 -11.17 -3.47 -9.88
N ALA A 41 -12.02 -4.01 -10.77
CA ALA A 41 -11.89 -3.88 -12.22
C ALA A 41 -12.20 -2.46 -12.74
N GLU A 42 -13.11 -1.74 -12.09
CA GLU A 42 -13.48 -0.35 -12.44
C GLU A 42 -12.37 0.62 -12.04
N TYR A 43 -11.78 0.45 -10.84
CA TYR A 43 -10.56 1.15 -10.43
C TYR A 43 -9.42 0.92 -11.44
N THR A 44 -9.08 -0.34 -11.72
CA THR A 44 -7.99 -0.68 -12.66
C THR A 44 -8.21 -0.05 -14.03
N THR A 45 -9.43 -0.11 -14.57
CA THR A 45 -9.75 0.47 -15.90
C THR A 45 -9.63 2.00 -15.89
N ALA A 46 -10.16 2.68 -14.87
CA ALA A 46 -10.11 4.14 -14.80
C ALA A 46 -8.68 4.68 -14.60
N PHE A 47 -7.85 4.01 -13.81
CA PHE A 47 -6.44 4.38 -13.64
C PHE A 47 -5.62 4.20 -14.92
N VAL A 48 -5.84 3.12 -15.68
CA VAL A 48 -5.21 2.95 -16.99
C VAL A 48 -5.53 4.12 -17.92
N ASN A 49 -6.75 4.65 -17.87
CA ASN A 49 -7.18 5.78 -18.70
C ASN A 49 -6.61 7.14 -18.27
N THR A 50 -6.05 7.28 -17.06
CA THR A 50 -5.38 8.52 -16.60
C THR A 50 -3.89 8.59 -16.93
N ARG A 51 -3.30 7.53 -17.49
CA ARG A 51 -1.87 7.42 -17.78
C ARG A 51 -1.39 8.28 -18.94
N CYS A 52 -0.16 8.76 -18.84
CA CYS A 52 0.53 9.49 -19.90
C CYS A 52 0.59 8.69 -21.21
N GLU A 53 0.92 7.39 -21.14
CA GLU A 53 0.96 6.46 -22.27
C GLU A 53 -0.40 6.41 -22.99
N SER A 54 -1.49 6.32 -22.20
CA SER A 54 -2.85 6.27 -22.74
C SER A 54 -3.26 7.59 -23.39
N ILE A 55 -2.81 8.74 -22.87
CA ILE A 55 -3.04 10.06 -23.48
C ILE A 55 -2.26 10.20 -24.80
N LEU A 56 -1.02 9.73 -24.87
CA LEU A 56 -0.21 9.77 -26.09
C LEU A 56 -0.77 8.87 -27.21
N ALA A 57 -1.49 7.80 -26.85
CA ALA A 57 -2.19 6.94 -27.80
C ALA A 57 -3.45 7.57 -28.44
N TRP A 58 -3.91 8.73 -27.96
CA TRP A 58 -5.15 9.36 -28.46
C TRP A 58 -5.06 9.72 -29.96
N PRO A 59 -6.17 9.61 -30.72
CA PRO A 59 -6.17 9.85 -32.16
C PRO A 59 -5.64 11.22 -32.60
N MET A 60 -5.78 12.24 -31.75
CA MET A 60 -5.30 13.61 -32.03
C MET A 60 -3.77 13.76 -32.04
N PHE A 61 -3.02 12.78 -31.53
CA PHE A 61 -1.56 12.78 -31.52
C PHE A 61 -0.91 11.92 -32.61
N GLN A 62 -1.70 11.20 -33.42
CA GLN A 62 -1.21 10.27 -34.45
C GLN A 62 -0.25 10.90 -35.48
N ASP A 63 -0.43 12.19 -35.79
CA ASP A 63 0.42 12.94 -36.72
C ASP A 63 1.55 13.75 -36.03
N VAL A 64 1.66 13.66 -34.69
CA VAL A 64 2.53 14.51 -33.86
C VAL A 64 3.55 13.71 -33.04
N VAL A 65 3.15 12.56 -32.52
CA VAL A 65 3.98 11.66 -31.70
C VAL A 65 4.51 10.53 -32.59
N ASP A 66 5.76 10.10 -32.38
CA ASP A 66 6.32 8.99 -33.16
C ASP A 66 5.53 7.69 -32.90
N PRO A 67 5.21 6.89 -33.93
CA PRO A 67 4.59 5.58 -33.75
C PRO A 67 5.30 4.65 -32.76
N THR A 68 6.61 4.81 -32.50
CA THR A 68 7.30 4.06 -31.43
C THR A 68 6.90 4.53 -30.04
N ASP A 69 6.73 5.83 -29.84
CA ASP A 69 6.38 6.43 -28.56
C ASP A 69 4.89 6.23 -28.24
N MET A 70 4.04 6.19 -29.27
CA MET A 70 2.63 5.77 -29.16
C MET A 70 2.47 4.28 -28.79
N ALA A 71 3.48 3.44 -29.04
CA ALA A 71 3.44 2.01 -28.78
C ALA A 71 3.94 1.61 -27.37
N VAL A 72 4.39 2.58 -26.56
CA VAL A 72 4.85 2.35 -25.19
C VAL A 72 3.68 1.87 -24.31
N GLU A 73 3.81 0.68 -23.75
CA GLU A 73 2.81 0.12 -22.83
C GLU A 73 2.97 0.71 -21.43
N SER A 74 4.23 0.91 -20.99
CA SER A 74 4.53 1.68 -19.79
C SER A 74 5.95 2.23 -19.73
N PHE A 75 6.08 3.54 -19.51
CA PHE A 75 7.35 4.22 -19.27
C PHE A 75 8.11 3.61 -18.08
N ALA A 76 7.40 3.29 -16.99
CA ALA A 76 8.01 2.73 -15.78
C ALA A 76 8.64 1.33 -15.99
N ILE A 77 8.15 0.56 -16.96
CA ILE A 77 8.72 -0.74 -17.34
C ILE A 77 9.81 -0.57 -18.39
N GLU A 78 9.56 0.23 -19.42
CA GLU A 78 10.41 0.32 -20.60
C GLU A 78 11.66 1.19 -20.41
N TYR A 79 11.64 2.12 -19.45
CA TYR A 79 12.83 2.89 -19.03
C TYR A 79 14.03 2.00 -18.68
N GLY A 80 13.79 0.83 -18.06
CA GLY A 80 14.83 -0.14 -17.73
C GLY A 80 15.44 -0.87 -18.95
N ARG A 81 14.73 -0.90 -20.09
CA ARG A 81 15.23 -1.50 -21.34
C ARG A 81 16.15 -0.52 -22.07
N LEU A 82 15.81 0.76 -22.08
CA LEU A 82 16.60 1.81 -22.74
C LEU A 82 17.96 2.07 -22.06
N SER A 83 18.12 1.75 -20.77
CA SER A 83 19.41 1.86 -20.07
C SER A 83 20.37 0.67 -20.28
N GLY A 84 20.04 -0.25 -21.20
CA GLY A 84 20.96 -1.32 -21.64
C GLY A 84 20.92 -2.59 -20.78
N PHE A 85 19.85 -2.83 -20.02
CA PHE A 85 19.63 -4.11 -19.32
C PHE A 85 19.10 -5.19 -20.29
N ASP A 86 19.84 -5.43 -21.38
CA ASP A 86 19.55 -6.52 -22.31
C ASP A 86 19.79 -7.87 -21.64
N LEU A 87 18.78 -8.73 -21.68
CA LEU A 87 18.82 -10.09 -21.15
C LEU A 87 19.73 -11.04 -21.96
N SER A 88 20.43 -10.52 -22.98
CA SER A 88 21.39 -11.23 -23.82
C SER A 88 22.82 -10.77 -23.58
N SER A 89 23.51 -11.49 -22.70
CA SER A 89 24.96 -11.72 -22.76
C SER A 89 25.90 -10.50 -22.66
N SER A 90 26.18 -10.07 -21.43
CA SER A 90 27.58 -9.96 -21.01
C SER A 90 27.73 -10.14 -19.49
N SER A 91 28.93 -10.51 -19.05
CA SER A 91 29.34 -10.45 -17.63
C SER A 91 29.59 -9.00 -17.20
N GLY A 92 28.68 -8.10 -17.59
CA GLY A 92 28.64 -6.73 -17.10
C GLY A 92 28.43 -6.80 -15.59
N SER A 93 29.47 -6.45 -14.85
CA SER A 93 29.37 -6.20 -13.42
C SER A 93 28.19 -5.26 -13.21
N VAL A 94 27.09 -5.75 -12.62
CA VAL A 94 26.16 -4.86 -11.94
C VAL A 94 27.03 -4.08 -10.98
N THR A 95 27.25 -2.81 -11.26
CA THR A 95 27.91 -1.90 -10.34
C THR A 95 26.93 -1.71 -9.20
N MET A 96 26.91 -2.70 -8.30
CA MET A 96 26.30 -2.59 -6.99
C MET A 96 26.74 -1.22 -6.47
N PRO A 97 25.80 -0.30 -6.14
CA PRO A 97 26.15 1.03 -5.67
C PRO A 97 27.20 0.85 -4.58
N GLN A 98 28.42 1.35 -4.81
CA GLN A 98 29.66 0.80 -4.23
C GLN A 98 29.41 0.42 -2.79
N ALA A 99 29.28 -0.88 -2.51
CA ALA A 99 28.76 -1.36 -1.24
C ALA A 99 29.52 -0.65 -0.12
N SER A 100 28.81 0.22 0.59
CA SER A 100 29.45 1.35 1.28
C SER A 100 30.61 0.84 2.11
N ARG A 101 31.81 1.42 1.92
CA ARG A 101 33.02 0.95 2.62
C ARG A 101 32.83 0.92 4.14
N HIS A 102 31.89 1.74 4.61
CA HIS A 102 31.26 1.67 5.91
C HIS A 102 30.18 0.58 5.92
N GLY A 103 30.46 -0.55 6.56
CA GLY A 103 29.44 -1.54 6.89
C GLY A 103 28.37 -0.98 7.84
N VAL A 104 27.36 -1.78 8.15
CA VAL A 104 26.27 -1.42 9.08
C VAL A 104 26.85 -0.96 10.42
N GLN A 105 26.61 0.30 10.79
CA GLN A 105 27.17 0.90 12.00
C GLN A 105 26.17 0.76 13.15
N GLU A 106 26.34 -0.27 13.98
CA GLU A 106 25.38 -0.64 15.05
C GLU A 106 25.13 0.48 16.07
N HIS A 107 26.14 1.33 16.33
CA HIS A 107 26.00 2.48 17.23
C HIS A 107 24.98 3.53 16.75
N LEU A 108 24.62 3.52 15.46
CA LEU A 108 23.61 4.41 14.89
C LEU A 108 22.17 3.89 15.04
N PHE A 109 21.95 2.63 15.46
CA PHE A 109 20.60 2.06 15.55
C PHE A 109 19.67 2.85 16.47
N LEU A 110 20.12 3.20 17.68
CA LEU A 110 19.32 3.96 18.65
C LEU A 110 18.98 5.39 18.18
N PRO A 111 19.94 6.23 17.73
CA PRO A 111 19.61 7.57 17.25
C PRO A 111 18.79 7.55 15.95
N LEU A 112 19.05 6.62 15.02
CA LEU A 112 18.28 6.53 13.78
C LEU A 112 16.87 5.97 13.99
N CYS A 113 16.65 4.98 14.87
CA CYS A 113 15.30 4.54 15.21
C CYS A 113 14.48 5.65 15.89
N ARG A 114 15.11 6.50 16.70
CA ARG A 114 14.44 7.69 17.25
C ARG A 114 14.06 8.69 16.16
N LYS A 115 15.01 9.07 15.29
CA LYS A 115 14.78 9.94 14.13
C LYS A 115 13.69 9.39 13.18
N PHE A 116 13.63 8.07 13.01
CA PHE A 116 12.58 7.40 12.24
C PHE A 116 11.19 7.58 12.87
N LEU A 117 11.07 7.43 14.20
CA LEU A 117 9.82 7.68 14.90
C LEU A 117 9.39 9.15 14.74
N ASP A 118 10.32 10.07 14.98
CA ASP A 118 10.07 11.52 14.95
C ASP A 118 9.69 12.06 13.55
N LEU A 119 10.20 11.48 12.45
CA LEU A 119 10.05 12.04 11.08
C LEU A 119 9.29 11.15 10.08
N VAL A 120 9.36 9.82 10.22
CA VAL A 120 8.86 8.87 9.20
C VAL A 120 7.58 8.18 9.65
N HIS A 121 7.58 7.66 10.88
CA HIS A 121 6.43 6.93 11.44
C HIS A 121 5.20 7.83 11.58
N ILE A 122 5.37 9.11 11.93
CA ILE A 122 4.28 10.11 11.98
C ILE A 122 3.43 10.19 10.69
N ARG A 123 3.99 9.86 9.53
CA ARG A 123 3.28 9.84 8.23
C ARG A 123 2.51 8.55 7.98
N ASN A 124 2.94 7.45 8.60
CA ASN A 124 2.38 6.10 8.44
C ASN A 124 2.53 5.38 9.79
N PRO A 125 1.67 5.68 10.79
CA PRO A 125 1.85 5.23 12.17
C PRO A 125 1.43 3.76 12.31
N ILE A 126 2.17 2.85 11.70
CA ILE A 126 1.82 1.42 11.59
C ILE A 126 2.56 0.52 12.58
N LEU A 127 3.34 1.11 13.49
CA LEU A 127 4.06 0.44 14.58
C LEU A 127 3.55 0.96 15.93
N ASP A 128 3.81 0.21 17.00
CA ASP A 128 3.96 0.76 18.35
C ASP A 128 5.27 1.57 18.42
N GLU A 129 5.27 2.73 19.07
CA GLU A 129 6.44 3.61 19.23
C GLU A 129 7.53 2.96 20.09
N ALA A 130 7.16 2.11 21.05
CA ALA A 130 8.11 1.41 21.91
C ALA A 130 8.88 0.29 21.17
N GLU A 131 8.27 -0.30 20.13
CA GLU A 131 8.81 -1.49 19.45
C GLU A 131 10.15 -1.25 18.74
N PRO A 132 10.31 -0.26 17.83
CA PRO A 132 11.59 0.00 17.15
C PRO A 132 12.74 0.24 18.12
N MET A 133 12.49 0.98 19.20
CA MET A 133 13.50 1.25 20.22
C MET A 133 13.87 0.00 21.03
N ARG A 134 12.90 -0.88 21.31
CA ARG A 134 13.16 -2.17 21.97
C ARG A 134 13.96 -3.11 21.07
N TYR A 135 13.63 -3.18 19.78
CA TYR A 135 14.35 -4.00 18.81
C TYR A 135 15.76 -3.45 18.54
N ALA A 136 15.94 -2.14 18.46
CA ALA A 136 17.26 -1.52 18.33
C ALA A 136 18.17 -1.82 19.53
N LYS A 137 17.65 -1.74 20.77
CA LYS A 137 18.40 -2.13 21.98
C LYS A 137 18.83 -3.60 21.93
N ARG A 138 17.90 -4.50 21.62
CA ARG A 138 18.17 -5.94 21.44
C ARG A 138 19.30 -6.19 20.45
N ASP A 139 19.24 -5.52 19.30
CA ASP A 139 20.19 -5.71 18.19
C ASP A 139 21.58 -5.12 18.49
N VAL A 140 21.67 -4.06 19.30
CA VAL A 140 22.95 -3.55 19.85
C VAL A 140 23.54 -4.53 20.89
N GLU A 141 22.71 -5.15 21.71
CA GLU A 141 23.16 -6.07 22.78
C GLU A 141 23.53 -7.46 22.28
N HIS A 142 22.80 -8.00 21.29
CA HIS A 142 22.88 -9.40 20.86
C HIS A 142 23.35 -9.55 19.40
N GLY A 143 23.61 -8.44 18.71
CA GLY A 143 23.88 -8.41 17.28
C GLY A 143 22.63 -8.63 16.41
N ILE A 144 22.75 -8.24 15.14
CA ILE A 144 21.65 -8.23 14.18
C ILE A 144 21.23 -9.65 13.79
N GLN A 145 20.00 -10.05 14.11
CA GLN A 145 19.46 -11.37 13.82
C GLN A 145 18.94 -11.49 12.38
N TRP A 146 18.56 -12.70 11.96
CA TRP A 146 17.95 -12.98 10.65
C TRP A 146 16.42 -13.05 10.75
N ASP A 147 15.82 -12.07 11.42
CA ASP A 147 14.39 -12.03 11.74
C ASP A 147 13.68 -10.73 11.30
N GLY A 148 12.35 -10.72 11.40
CA GLY A 148 11.51 -9.54 11.13
C GLY A 148 11.88 -8.31 11.97
N PRO A 149 12.02 -8.41 13.31
CA PRO A 149 12.48 -7.29 14.14
C PRO A 149 13.80 -6.64 13.69
N SER A 150 14.85 -7.41 13.37
CA SER A 150 16.09 -6.85 12.83
C SER A 150 15.93 -6.27 11.43
N CYS A 151 15.06 -6.86 10.60
CA CYS A 151 14.69 -6.29 9.31
C CYS A 151 14.01 -4.92 9.48
N LEU A 152 13.13 -4.77 10.48
CA LEU A 152 12.44 -3.52 10.79
C LEU A 152 13.43 -2.45 11.27
N VAL A 153 14.33 -2.77 12.20
CA VAL A 153 15.37 -1.84 12.70
C VAL A 153 16.23 -1.33 11.55
N LEU A 154 16.72 -2.22 10.68
CA LEU A 154 17.55 -1.84 9.53
C LEU A 154 16.77 -0.98 8.51
N THR A 155 15.50 -1.28 8.26
CA THR A 155 14.66 -0.49 7.36
C THR A 155 14.35 0.89 7.94
N ALA A 156 14.07 0.97 9.24
CA ALA A 156 13.88 2.22 9.97
C ALA A 156 15.15 3.09 9.95
N CYS A 157 16.33 2.48 10.16
CA CYS A 157 17.61 3.18 10.05
C CYS A 157 17.86 3.74 8.66
N ALA A 158 17.59 2.96 7.60
CA ALA A 158 17.74 3.42 6.23
C ALA A 158 16.80 4.62 5.91
N LEU A 159 15.54 4.53 6.31
CA LEU A 159 14.57 5.62 6.13
C LEU A 159 14.94 6.87 6.92
N ALA A 160 15.45 6.73 8.15
CA ALA A 160 15.96 7.83 8.95
C ALA A 160 17.24 8.46 8.37
N SER A 161 18.10 7.70 7.69
CA SER A 161 19.26 8.25 6.99
C SER A 161 18.86 9.06 5.76
N TYR A 162 17.81 8.66 5.03
CA TYR A 162 17.26 9.47 3.92
C TYR A 162 16.51 10.72 4.38
N THR A 163 15.74 10.67 5.47
CA THR A 163 14.95 11.85 5.88
C THR A 163 15.80 12.92 6.53
N THR A 164 15.75 14.15 6.01
CA THR A 164 16.26 15.35 6.68
C THR A 164 15.10 16.09 7.35
N PRO A 165 15.27 16.65 8.57
CA PRO A 165 14.23 17.49 9.17
C PRO A 165 14.09 18.78 8.34
N TRP A 166 12.86 19.18 8.03
CA TRP A 166 12.62 20.38 7.24
C TRP A 166 12.92 21.65 8.05
N HIS A 167 14.03 22.31 7.71
CA HIS A 167 14.44 23.57 8.32
C HIS A 167 14.45 24.71 7.30
N TRP A 168 13.64 25.73 7.58
CA TRP A 168 13.73 27.03 6.91
C TRP A 168 14.91 27.80 7.49
N THR A 169 15.86 28.19 6.64
CA THR A 169 16.94 29.10 7.02
C THR A 169 16.76 30.44 6.30
N GLU A 170 17.40 31.50 6.82
CA GLU A 170 17.29 32.85 6.23
C GLU A 170 17.80 32.92 4.78
N ASN A 171 18.63 31.95 4.36
CA ASN A 171 19.16 31.83 3.00
C ASN A 171 18.36 30.88 2.09
N GLY A 172 17.24 30.31 2.57
CA GLY A 172 16.41 29.35 1.85
C GLY A 172 16.25 28.02 2.57
N ILE A 173 15.88 26.97 1.82
CA ILE A 173 15.80 25.60 2.34
C ILE A 173 17.23 25.12 2.58
N ALA A 174 17.56 24.72 3.81
CA ALA A 174 18.81 24.02 4.06
C ALA A 174 18.68 22.59 3.51
N GLU A 175 19.35 22.32 2.38
CA GLU A 175 19.62 20.96 1.92
C GLU A 175 20.54 20.30 2.95
N GLY A 176 19.95 19.57 3.89
CA GLY A 176 20.71 18.67 4.75
C GLY A 176 21.36 17.60 3.87
N GLU A 177 22.63 17.33 4.07
CA GLU A 177 23.36 16.31 3.31
C GLU A 177 22.71 14.94 3.57
N GLU A 178 21.94 14.45 2.59
CA GLU A 178 21.33 13.12 2.67
C GLU A 178 22.44 12.07 2.60
N ASP A 179 22.63 11.33 3.71
CA ASP A 179 23.56 10.21 3.80
C ASP A 179 23.03 8.99 3.01
N ALA A 180 22.69 9.16 1.73
CA ALA A 180 22.14 8.13 0.85
C ALA A 180 23.04 6.89 0.80
N SER A 181 24.36 7.08 0.88
CA SER A 181 25.33 5.98 0.97
C SER A 181 25.20 5.15 2.26
N ILE A 182 24.85 5.77 3.39
CA ILE A 182 24.61 5.08 4.66
C ILE A 182 23.21 4.44 4.64
N ALA A 183 22.22 5.14 4.10
CA ALA A 183 20.86 4.66 3.94
C ALA A 183 20.79 3.37 3.11
N ASP A 184 21.41 3.36 1.91
CA ASP A 184 21.51 2.18 1.05
C ASP A 184 22.27 1.03 1.75
N ALA A 185 23.26 1.31 2.61
CA ALA A 185 23.97 0.27 3.36
C ALA A 185 23.06 -0.44 4.39
N PHE A 186 22.29 0.33 5.16
CA PHE A 186 21.27 -0.22 6.06
C PHE A 186 20.17 -0.96 5.28
N TYR A 187 19.68 -0.38 4.19
CA TYR A 187 18.62 -0.99 3.39
C TYR A 187 19.07 -2.28 2.70
N MET A 188 20.29 -2.34 2.17
CA MET A 188 20.86 -3.57 1.61
C MET A 188 21.06 -4.66 2.68
N ALA A 189 21.23 -4.29 3.95
CA ALA A 189 21.21 -5.25 5.06
C ALA A 189 19.78 -5.71 5.42
N ALA A 190 18.77 -4.84 5.33
CA ALA A 190 17.36 -5.20 5.49
C ALA A 190 16.89 -6.12 4.34
N LYS A 191 17.19 -5.75 3.09
CA LYS A 191 16.79 -6.47 1.87
C LYS A 191 17.27 -7.92 1.83
N LYS A 192 18.44 -8.22 2.41
CA LYS A 192 18.95 -9.59 2.61
C LYS A 192 18.04 -10.46 3.51
N ARG A 193 17.26 -9.83 4.40
CA ARG A 193 16.31 -10.49 5.33
C ARG A 193 14.90 -10.63 4.74
N HIS A 194 14.56 -9.91 3.68
CA HIS A 194 13.21 -9.96 3.06
C HIS A 194 12.79 -11.38 2.67
N GLY A 195 13.73 -12.22 2.22
CA GLY A 195 13.47 -13.61 1.86
C GLY A 195 13.11 -14.54 3.03
N LEU A 196 13.29 -14.09 4.28
CA LEU A 196 12.95 -14.82 5.51
C LEU A 196 11.68 -14.30 6.18
N LEU A 197 11.13 -13.16 5.72
CA LEU A 197 9.91 -12.58 6.27
C LEU A 197 8.73 -13.54 6.06
N GLY A 198 8.01 -13.84 7.13
CA GLY A 198 6.85 -14.73 7.15
C GLY A 198 5.53 -14.01 6.87
N TRP A 199 4.46 -14.49 7.52
CA TRP A 199 3.10 -13.94 7.35
C TRP A 199 2.68 -13.08 8.55
N ASN A 200 3.61 -12.70 9.42
CA ASN A 200 3.32 -12.03 10.69
C ASN A 200 3.08 -10.53 10.47
N LEU A 201 2.48 -9.83 11.44
CA LEU A 201 2.22 -8.40 11.33
C LEU A 201 3.52 -7.59 11.12
N ILE A 202 4.59 -7.95 11.84
CA ILE A 202 5.91 -7.32 11.69
C ILE A 202 6.55 -7.56 10.32
N ASP A 203 6.29 -8.71 9.70
CA ASP A 203 6.77 -9.00 8.35
C ASP A 203 6.09 -8.10 7.31
N ILE A 204 4.78 -7.83 7.51
CA ILE A 204 3.99 -6.92 6.67
C ILE A 204 4.46 -5.47 6.89
N GLN A 205 4.71 -5.05 8.13
CA GLN A 205 5.27 -3.73 8.45
C GLN A 205 6.65 -3.53 7.80
N CYS A 206 7.54 -4.54 7.84
CA CYS A 206 8.83 -4.52 7.14
C CYS A 206 8.66 -4.30 5.63
N LEU A 207 7.76 -5.05 4.99
CA LEU A 207 7.49 -4.91 3.55
C LEU A 207 6.90 -3.55 3.19
N PHE A 208 6.03 -3.00 4.03
CA PHE A 208 5.50 -1.65 3.85
C PHE A 208 6.61 -0.60 3.90
N PHE A 209 7.44 -0.58 4.96
CA PHE A 209 8.54 0.38 5.05
C PHE A 209 9.61 0.16 3.97
N ALA A 210 9.80 -1.08 3.52
CA ALA A 210 10.63 -1.38 2.35
C ALA A 210 10.07 -0.76 1.07
N SER A 211 8.74 -0.70 0.87
CA SER A 211 8.14 0.03 -0.25
C SER A 211 8.28 1.55 -0.13
N VAL A 212 8.23 2.10 1.09
CA VAL A 212 8.48 3.53 1.32
C VAL A 212 9.91 3.88 0.92
N HIS A 213 10.88 3.03 1.26
CA HIS A 213 12.29 3.21 0.86
C HIS A 213 12.47 3.13 -0.66
N GLU A 214 11.94 2.09 -1.31
CA GLU A 214 12.02 1.96 -2.78
C GLU A 214 11.29 3.13 -3.48
N LYS A 215 10.21 3.69 -2.89
CA LYS A 215 9.54 4.89 -3.41
C LYS A 215 10.43 6.15 -3.30
N ILE A 216 11.05 6.39 -2.15
CA ILE A 216 11.99 7.52 -1.95
C ILE A 216 13.17 7.40 -2.92
N ALA A 217 13.70 6.19 -3.11
CA ALA A 217 14.78 5.91 -4.04
C ALA A 217 14.35 5.79 -5.52
N LEU A 218 13.17 6.32 -5.88
CA LEU A 218 12.60 6.37 -7.24
C LEU A 218 12.60 5.02 -7.99
N ARG A 219 12.32 3.93 -7.26
CA ARG A 219 12.26 2.54 -7.72
C ARG A 219 10.82 1.99 -7.66
N PRO A 220 9.89 2.48 -8.52
CA PRO A 220 8.46 2.21 -8.40
C PRO A 220 8.09 0.73 -8.58
N LEU A 221 8.79 -0.01 -9.45
CA LEU A 221 8.54 -1.45 -9.65
C LEU A 221 8.89 -2.28 -8.41
N GLN A 222 9.97 -1.91 -7.72
CA GLN A 222 10.42 -2.54 -6.48
C GLN A 222 9.50 -2.17 -5.32
N ALA A 223 9.10 -0.90 -5.22
CA ALA A 223 8.09 -0.43 -4.27
C ALA A 223 6.77 -1.19 -4.43
N TRP A 224 6.29 -1.32 -5.67
CA TRP A 224 5.11 -2.09 -6.03
C TRP A 224 5.22 -3.56 -5.62
N SER A 225 6.35 -4.21 -5.91
CA SER A 225 6.58 -5.61 -5.50
C SER A 225 6.51 -5.80 -3.98
N CYS A 226 7.03 -4.85 -3.20
CA CYS A 226 6.93 -4.85 -1.74
C CYS A 226 5.49 -4.64 -1.27
N ILE A 227 4.74 -3.71 -1.88
CA ILE A 227 3.31 -3.46 -1.56
C ILE A 227 2.47 -4.70 -1.88
N GLN A 228 2.61 -5.31 -3.05
CA GLN A 228 1.85 -6.52 -3.42
C GLN A 228 2.09 -7.68 -2.45
N GLN A 229 3.33 -7.85 -1.99
CA GLN A 229 3.65 -8.84 -0.94
C GLN A 229 3.03 -8.49 0.41
N ALA A 230 3.03 -7.21 0.80
CA ALA A 230 2.37 -6.74 2.02
C ALA A 230 0.85 -6.95 1.95
N SER A 231 0.20 -6.52 0.86
CA SER A 231 -1.23 -6.69 0.59
C SER A 231 -1.65 -8.16 0.66
N LEU A 232 -0.96 -9.06 -0.05
CA LEU A 232 -1.27 -10.49 -0.03
C LEU A 232 -1.20 -11.10 1.37
N ARG A 233 -0.13 -10.78 2.12
CA ARG A 233 0.07 -11.30 3.48
C ARG A 233 -0.98 -10.74 4.46
N LEU A 234 -1.32 -9.46 4.31
CA LEU A 234 -2.35 -8.79 5.10
C LEU A 234 -3.76 -9.33 4.81
N GLN A 235 -4.13 -9.53 3.54
CA GLN A 235 -5.42 -10.15 3.19
C GLN A 235 -5.57 -11.56 3.79
N ALA A 236 -4.49 -12.35 3.83
CA ALA A 236 -4.49 -13.64 4.49
C ALA A 236 -4.69 -13.53 6.01
N GLN A 237 -4.09 -12.52 6.66
CA GLN A 237 -4.33 -12.22 8.08
C GLN A 237 -5.76 -11.77 8.35
N LEU A 238 -6.31 -10.86 7.54
CA LEU A 238 -7.71 -10.41 7.62
C LEU A 238 -8.69 -11.58 7.48
N LYS A 239 -8.52 -12.44 6.45
CA LYS A 239 -9.34 -13.65 6.28
C LYS A 239 -9.23 -14.62 7.47
N ARG A 240 -8.05 -14.77 8.07
CA ARG A 240 -7.85 -15.58 9.30
C ARG A 240 -8.58 -14.98 10.50
N ARG A 241 -8.46 -13.66 10.74
CA ARG A 241 -9.11 -12.97 11.85
C ARG A 241 -10.63 -13.02 11.73
N ASN A 242 -11.20 -12.75 10.55
CA ASN A 242 -12.65 -12.81 10.34
C ASN A 242 -13.21 -14.20 10.66
N ARG A 243 -12.48 -15.27 10.31
CA ARG A 243 -12.85 -16.64 10.70
C ARG A 243 -12.80 -16.85 12.22
N VAL A 244 -11.79 -16.32 12.91
CA VAL A 244 -11.68 -16.46 14.38
C VAL A 244 -12.77 -15.66 15.11
N GLN A 245 -13.09 -14.46 14.64
CA GLN A 245 -14.13 -13.61 15.23
C GLN A 245 -15.55 -14.22 15.06
N VAL A 246 -15.80 -14.93 13.96
CA VAL A 246 -17.03 -15.72 13.77
C VAL A 246 -17.10 -16.94 14.71
N LEU A 247 -16.00 -17.34 15.35
CA LEU A 247 -15.88 -18.54 16.17
C LEU A 247 -15.65 -18.27 17.67
N SER A 248 -15.49 -17.02 18.11
CA SER A 248 -15.16 -16.67 19.50
C SER A 248 -15.83 -15.37 19.98
N GLU A 249 -16.47 -15.42 21.15
CA GLU A 249 -17.22 -14.31 21.77
C GLU A 249 -16.40 -13.47 22.78
N THR A 250 -15.07 -13.59 22.81
CA THR A 250 -14.21 -12.95 23.82
C THR A 250 -13.48 -11.72 23.29
N THR A 251 -13.71 -10.57 23.92
CA THR A 251 -13.54 -9.24 23.28
C THR A 251 -12.24 -8.49 23.61
N GLU A 252 -11.63 -8.68 24.79
CA GLU A 252 -10.78 -7.62 25.37
C GLU A 252 -9.33 -7.55 24.83
N GLY A 253 -8.63 -8.68 24.70
CA GLY A 253 -7.25 -8.71 24.14
C GLY A 253 -7.17 -8.57 22.61
N VAL A 254 -8.31 -8.51 21.93
CA VAL A 254 -8.42 -8.55 20.45
C VAL A 254 -8.42 -7.14 19.83
N ILE A 255 -8.58 -6.10 20.67
CA ILE A 255 -8.83 -4.71 20.28
C ILE A 255 -7.54 -4.03 19.77
N ASP A 256 -6.46 -4.01 20.56
CA ASP A 256 -5.23 -3.28 20.24
C ASP A 256 -4.51 -3.81 18.99
N HIS A 257 -4.31 -5.13 18.90
CA HIS A 257 -3.87 -5.77 17.66
C HIS A 257 -4.83 -5.52 16.47
N GLY A 258 -6.11 -5.27 16.74
CA GLY A 258 -7.07 -4.83 15.72
C GLY A 258 -6.72 -3.45 15.16
N HIS A 259 -6.52 -2.46 16.03
CA HIS A 259 -6.16 -1.10 15.63
C HIS A 259 -4.81 -1.03 14.90
N LEU A 260 -3.79 -1.75 15.36
CA LEU A 260 -2.49 -1.79 14.67
C LEU A 260 -2.62 -2.39 13.26
N MET A 261 -3.31 -3.54 13.12
CA MET A 261 -3.56 -4.16 11.82
C MET A 261 -4.41 -3.26 10.91
N GLN A 262 -5.35 -2.50 11.47
CA GLN A 262 -6.14 -1.51 10.73
C GLN A 262 -5.28 -0.34 10.23
N ARG A 263 -4.32 0.16 11.04
CA ARG A 263 -3.35 1.17 10.62
C ARG A 263 -2.47 0.63 9.46
N VAL A 264 -1.98 -0.61 9.56
CA VAL A 264 -1.25 -1.29 8.47
C VAL A 264 -2.12 -1.37 7.19
N PHE A 265 -3.39 -1.76 7.30
CA PHE A 265 -4.32 -1.84 6.17
C PHE A 265 -4.46 -0.52 5.42
N TRP A 266 -4.76 0.57 6.14
CA TRP A 266 -4.96 1.86 5.51
C TRP A 266 -3.68 2.42 4.87
N SER A 267 -2.51 2.17 5.47
CA SER A 267 -1.22 2.55 4.90
C SER A 267 -0.89 1.75 3.63
N VAL A 268 -1.07 0.42 3.64
CA VAL A 268 -0.84 -0.44 2.46
C VAL A 268 -1.80 -0.07 1.33
N TYR A 269 -3.08 0.10 1.62
CA TYR A 269 -4.09 0.51 0.64
C TYR A 269 -3.80 1.91 0.06
N LYS A 270 -3.38 2.88 0.89
CA LYS A 270 -2.95 4.21 0.43
C LYS A 270 -1.77 4.08 -0.54
N ALA A 271 -0.69 3.39 -0.15
CA ALA A 271 0.51 3.24 -0.97
C ALA A 271 0.27 2.47 -2.28
N GLU A 272 -0.61 1.47 -2.28
CA GLU A 272 -1.03 0.79 -3.52
C GLU A 272 -1.71 1.77 -4.48
N GLN A 273 -2.66 2.56 -3.97
CA GLN A 273 -3.45 3.48 -4.79
C GLN A 273 -2.68 4.76 -5.18
N GLU A 274 -1.52 5.03 -4.57
CA GLU A 274 -0.55 6.03 -5.01
C GLU A 274 0.24 5.56 -6.26
N LEU A 275 0.54 4.26 -6.40
CA LEU A 275 1.33 3.72 -7.52
C LEU A 275 0.48 3.13 -8.66
N LEU A 276 -0.76 2.72 -8.38
CA LEU A 276 -1.67 2.13 -9.37
C LEU A 276 -1.98 3.04 -10.58
N PRO A 277 -2.03 4.39 -10.48
CA PRO A 277 -2.13 5.26 -11.65
C PRO A 277 -0.90 5.22 -12.56
N GLU A 278 0.29 4.93 -12.04
CA GLU A 278 1.57 5.05 -12.77
C GLU A 278 2.04 3.72 -13.39
N LEU A 279 1.44 2.59 -13.00
CA LEU A 279 1.93 1.25 -13.35
C LEU A 279 0.84 0.43 -14.06
N PRO A 280 1.18 -0.37 -15.09
CA PRO A 280 0.23 -1.19 -15.86
C PRO A 280 -0.16 -2.48 -15.11
N PHE A 281 -0.20 -2.44 -13.78
CA PHE A 281 -0.51 -3.59 -12.93
C PHE A 281 -1.95 -3.53 -12.43
N ARG A 282 -2.48 -4.69 -12.04
CA ARG A 282 -3.81 -4.79 -11.43
C ARG A 282 -3.68 -4.55 -9.92
N SER A 283 -4.72 -3.98 -9.30
CA SER A 283 -4.77 -3.92 -7.84
C SER A 283 -4.78 -5.32 -7.23
N SER A 284 -4.36 -5.39 -5.97
CA SER A 284 -4.31 -6.60 -5.15
C SER A 284 -5.70 -7.09 -4.71
N SER A 285 -6.76 -6.33 -5.00
CA SER A 285 -8.11 -6.50 -4.44
C SER A 285 -8.18 -6.31 -2.91
N ILE A 286 -7.22 -5.62 -2.29
CA ILE A 286 -7.30 -5.25 -0.86
C ILE A 286 -8.49 -4.32 -0.59
N GLU A 287 -8.93 -3.55 -1.60
CA GLU A 287 -10.10 -2.68 -1.55
C GLU A 287 -11.40 -3.41 -1.17
N ASP A 288 -11.53 -4.71 -1.42
CA ASP A 288 -12.72 -5.49 -1.05
C ASP A 288 -12.94 -5.60 0.46
N PHE A 289 -11.87 -5.43 1.25
CA PHE A 289 -11.89 -5.45 2.72
C PHE A 289 -12.26 -4.10 3.34
N THR A 290 -12.44 -3.04 2.55
CA THR A 290 -12.75 -1.67 3.03
C THR A 290 -14.20 -1.50 3.52
N ARG A 291 -14.93 -2.58 3.82
CA ARG A 291 -16.40 -2.57 3.99
C ARG A 291 -16.87 -2.46 5.46
N ALA A 292 -17.73 -1.46 5.66
CA ALA A 292 -18.75 -1.32 6.71
C ALA A 292 -18.33 -1.00 8.15
N ASP A 293 -17.47 -1.78 8.81
CA ASP A 293 -17.30 -1.66 10.27
C ASP A 293 -16.34 -0.55 10.73
N SER A 294 -15.47 -0.02 9.84
CA SER A 294 -14.65 1.14 10.16
C SER A 294 -14.16 1.92 8.92
N MET A 295 -14.72 3.11 8.69
CA MET A 295 -14.38 3.97 7.54
C MET A 295 -12.97 4.55 7.57
N PHE A 296 -12.33 4.60 8.74
CA PHE A 296 -11.01 5.19 8.98
C PHE A 296 -10.33 4.43 10.12
N PRO A 297 -9.00 4.41 10.21
CA PRO A 297 -8.33 3.79 11.34
C PRO A 297 -8.71 4.52 12.65
N SER A 298 -8.73 3.81 13.77
CA SER A 298 -8.85 4.45 15.10
C SER A 298 -7.50 5.03 15.55
N PRO A 299 -7.48 6.17 16.28
CA PRO A 299 -6.25 6.70 16.84
C PRO A 299 -5.59 5.69 17.80
N PRO A 300 -4.26 5.79 18.01
CA PRO A 300 -3.62 5.11 19.13
C PRO A 300 -4.31 5.50 20.46
N PRO A 301 -4.45 4.58 21.42
CA PRO A 301 -4.95 4.94 22.73
C PRO A 301 -3.95 5.90 23.41
N VAL A 302 -4.42 7.10 23.75
CA VAL A 302 -3.67 8.04 24.58
C VAL A 302 -3.80 7.58 26.03
N GLU A 303 -2.77 6.92 26.55
CA GLU A 303 -2.72 6.61 27.98
C GLU A 303 -2.53 7.92 28.77
N PRO A 304 -3.42 8.25 29.73
CA PRO A 304 -3.28 9.47 30.52
C PRO A 304 -2.17 9.28 31.56
N THR A 305 -0.94 9.65 31.19
CA THR A 305 0.18 9.77 32.13
C THR A 305 -0.12 10.85 33.16
N VAL A 306 -0.09 10.48 34.45
CA VAL A 306 -0.64 11.28 35.57
C VAL A 306 0.26 12.46 35.99
N GLU A 307 1.23 12.84 35.17
CA GLU A 307 2.17 13.93 35.42
C GLU A 307 2.13 14.92 34.26
N ASP A 308 1.36 16.00 34.43
CA ASP A 308 1.25 17.12 33.48
C ASP A 308 2.57 17.91 33.41
N THR A 309 3.57 17.42 32.65
CA THR A 309 4.72 18.24 32.26
C THR A 309 4.44 18.97 30.94
N SER A 310 5.02 20.16 30.77
CA SER A 310 4.88 20.94 29.53
C SER A 310 5.49 20.25 28.31
N SER A 311 6.36 19.25 28.51
CA SER A 311 6.94 18.43 27.43
C SER A 311 5.92 17.44 26.87
N ASP A 312 5.10 16.84 27.75
CA ASP A 312 4.12 15.82 27.35
C ASP A 312 2.98 16.44 26.53
N GLN A 313 2.56 17.66 26.89
CA GLN A 313 1.55 18.41 26.12
C GLN A 313 2.01 18.76 24.69
N HIS A 314 3.32 18.87 24.45
CA HIS A 314 3.86 19.07 23.09
C HIS A 314 3.89 17.76 22.29
N LEU A 315 4.25 16.64 22.94
CA LEU A 315 4.22 15.30 22.35
C LEU A 315 2.79 14.90 21.94
N VAL A 316 1.81 15.04 22.84
CA VAL A 316 0.40 14.75 22.55
C VAL A 316 -0.11 15.58 21.36
N ARG A 317 0.19 16.88 21.31
CA ARG A 317 -0.16 17.74 20.17
C ARG A 317 0.50 17.31 18.86
N SER A 318 1.75 16.85 18.91
CA SER A 318 2.46 16.36 17.73
C SER A 318 1.86 15.05 17.22
N GLN A 319 1.47 14.14 18.12
CA GLN A 319 0.74 12.91 17.79
C GLN A 319 -0.64 13.21 17.21
N GLU A 320 -1.42 14.13 17.80
CA GLU A 320 -2.72 14.58 17.29
C GLU A 320 -2.61 15.16 15.86
N GLN A 321 -1.61 16.02 15.61
CA GLN A 321 -1.36 16.62 14.30
C GLN A 321 -0.97 15.56 13.26
N SER A 322 -0.05 14.66 13.63
CA SER A 322 0.39 13.54 12.79
C SER A 322 -0.77 12.61 12.44
N TRP A 323 -1.65 12.36 13.42
CA TRP A 323 -2.85 11.57 13.25
C TRP A 323 -3.88 12.24 12.31
N ALA A 324 -4.18 13.51 12.53
CA ALA A 324 -5.07 14.28 11.66
C ALA A 324 -4.54 14.35 10.22
N PHE A 325 -3.22 14.50 10.07
CA PHE A 325 -2.54 14.47 8.78
C PHE A 325 -2.65 13.09 8.09
N TYR A 326 -2.43 12.00 8.83
CA TYR A 326 -2.59 10.62 8.31
C TYR A 326 -4.03 10.34 7.85
N LEU A 327 -5.04 10.76 8.62
CA LEU A 327 -6.44 10.67 8.23
C LEU A 327 -6.77 11.54 7.01
N ALA A 328 -6.19 12.74 6.90
CA ALA A 328 -6.35 13.61 5.75
C ALA A 328 -5.75 12.98 4.47
N GLU A 329 -4.56 12.38 4.54
CA GLU A 329 -3.95 11.65 3.42
C GLU A 329 -4.82 10.48 2.93
N ILE A 330 -5.39 9.67 3.85
CA ILE A 330 -6.33 8.61 3.48
C ILE A 330 -7.58 9.20 2.80
N SER A 331 -8.13 10.27 3.35
CA SER A 331 -9.36 10.91 2.89
C SER A 331 -9.22 11.52 1.49
N ILE A 332 -8.14 12.27 1.25
CA ILE A 332 -7.88 12.90 -0.05
C ILE A 332 -7.60 11.85 -1.11
N ARG A 333 -6.83 10.80 -0.80
CA ARG A 333 -6.54 9.73 -1.74
C ARG A 333 -7.82 8.98 -2.14
N ARG A 334 -8.69 8.63 -1.18
CA ARG A 334 -10.01 8.03 -1.48
C ARG A 334 -10.82 8.92 -2.43
N THR A 335 -11.00 10.18 -2.07
CA THR A 335 -11.72 11.17 -2.90
C THR A 335 -11.13 11.29 -4.31
N MET A 336 -9.79 11.34 -4.43
CA MET A 336 -9.10 11.43 -5.71
C MET A 336 -9.37 10.20 -6.59
N SER A 337 -9.26 8.99 -6.04
CA SER A 337 -9.50 7.77 -6.80
C SER A 337 -10.97 7.55 -7.15
N ASP A 338 -11.90 7.88 -6.25
CA ASP A 338 -13.33 7.82 -6.54
C ASP A 338 -13.71 8.86 -7.62
N THR A 339 -13.03 10.02 -7.64
CA THR A 339 -13.13 11.02 -8.72
C THR A 339 -12.55 10.50 -10.03
N ILE A 340 -11.37 9.85 -10.01
CA ILE A 340 -10.77 9.23 -11.20
C ILE A 340 -11.71 8.16 -11.77
N VAL A 341 -12.28 7.28 -10.95
CA VAL A 341 -13.26 6.29 -11.42
C VAL A 341 -14.50 6.98 -11.98
N THR A 342 -15.02 8.02 -11.33
CA THR A 342 -16.22 8.72 -11.81
C THR A 342 -16.00 9.39 -13.17
N LEU A 343 -14.83 10.00 -13.40
CA LEU A 343 -14.51 10.72 -14.64
C LEU A 343 -14.02 9.79 -15.77
N TYR A 344 -13.09 8.88 -15.46
CA TYR A 344 -12.34 8.12 -16.47
C TYR A 344 -12.81 6.67 -16.67
N ARG A 345 -13.89 6.22 -16.02
CA ARG A 345 -14.45 4.85 -16.21
C ARG A 345 -14.83 4.50 -17.64
N LYS A 346 -15.12 5.49 -18.51
CA LYS A 346 -15.41 5.27 -19.95
C LYS A 346 -14.23 5.56 -20.88
N GLY A 347 -13.08 5.99 -20.32
CA GLY A 347 -11.93 6.44 -21.10
C GLY A 347 -12.29 7.57 -22.07
N GLU A 348 -11.80 7.45 -23.30
CA GLU A 348 -11.97 8.40 -24.40
C GLU A 348 -13.43 8.58 -24.88
N HIS A 349 -14.36 7.71 -24.46
CA HIS A 349 -15.74 7.68 -24.96
C HIS A 349 -16.72 8.58 -24.15
N TYR A 350 -16.28 9.77 -23.73
CA TYR A 350 -17.07 10.72 -22.93
C TYR A 350 -17.57 11.94 -23.70
#